data_AF-Q0YSA2-F1
#
_entry.id   AF-Q0YSA2-F1
#
_cell.length_a   1.000
_cell.length_b   1.000
_cell.length_c   1.000
_cell.angle_alpha   90.00
_cell.angle_beta   90.00
_cell.angle_gamma   90.00
#
_symmetry.space_group_name_H-M   'P 1'
#
loop_
_entity.id
_entity.type
_entity.pdbx_description
1 polymer ?
#
loop_
_entity_poly.entity_id
_entity_poly.type
_entity_poly.pdbx_seq_one_letter_code
_entity_poly.pdbx_strand_id
1 'polypeptide(L)' 'MGKRQIIYRQERIGGNQELLNREVNLVTKEARVWHGNVIAVGSNDVELKDARSGKHRFNVDQIDRIYCDIKTNY' A
#
# COMPACT_ATOMS: atom_id res chain seq x y z
N MET A 1 23.61 -4.23 -8.94
CA MET A 1 23.44 -4.00 -7.49
C MET A 1 21.96 -4.07 -7.16
N GLY A 2 21.50 -5.08 -6.40
CA GLY A 2 20.09 -5.23 -6.06
C GLY A 2 19.64 -4.15 -5.08
N LYS A 3 18.54 -3.44 -5.39
CA LYS A 3 17.95 -2.45 -4.48
C LYS A 3 17.15 -3.20 -3.40
N ARG A 4 17.32 -2.83 -2.13
CA ARG A 4 16.52 -3.38 -1.03
C ARG A 4 15.09 -2.85 -1.15
N GLN A 5 14.13 -3.75 -1.30
CA GLN A 5 12.71 -3.41 -1.29
C GLN A 5 12.17 -3.46 0.14
N ILE A 6 11.36 -2.47 0.52
CA ILE A 6 10.66 -2.45 1.80
C ILE A 6 9.27 -3.05 1.58
N ILE A 7 8.95 -4.08 2.37
CA ILE A 7 7.68 -4.80 2.33
C ILE A 7 7.06 -4.72 3.72
N TYR A 8 5.83 -4.20 3.78
CA TYR A 8 5.02 -4.19 4.99
C TYR A 8 4.01 -5.34 4.92
N ARG A 9 4.07 -6.24 5.90
CA ARG A 9 3.05 -7.28 6.12
C ARG A 9 1.92 -6.71 6.98
N GLN A 10 0.75 -7.36 6.94
CA GLN A 10 -0.46 -6.96 7.68
C GLN A 10 -0.20 -6.40 9.09
N GLU A 11 0.62 -7.08 9.89
CA GLU A 11 0.98 -6.71 11.27
C GLU A 11 1.69 -5.34 11.42
N ARG A 12 2.27 -4.80 10.36
CA ARG A 12 3.03 -3.53 10.34
C ARG A 12 2.36 -2.43 9.53
N ILE A 13 1.11 -2.62 9.12
CA ILE A 13 0.37 -1.65 8.29
C ILE A 13 -0.48 -0.73 9.16
N GLY A 14 -1.26 -1.30 10.10
CA GLY A 14 -2.16 -0.54 10.96
C GLY A 14 -1.41 0.52 11.77
N GLY A 15 -1.85 1.77 11.67
CA GLY A 15 -1.26 2.91 12.36
C GLY A 15 0.14 3.32 11.89
N ASN A 16 0.70 2.67 10.87
CA ASN A 16 2.05 2.95 10.41
C ASN A 16 2.13 4.21 9.53
N GLN A 17 2.49 5.32 10.16
CA GLN A 17 2.61 6.62 9.49
C GLN A 17 3.75 6.68 8.46
N GLU A 18 4.71 5.74 8.43
CA GLU A 18 5.75 5.70 7.40
C GLU A 18 5.19 5.39 6.00
N LEU A 19 4.00 4.77 5.94
CA LEU A 19 3.28 4.49 4.71
C LEU A 19 2.62 5.75 4.14
N LEU A 20 2.33 6.75 4.96
CA LEU A 20 1.63 7.95 4.51
C LEU A 20 2.43 8.69 3.44
N ASN A 21 1.75 9.16 2.39
CA ASN A 21 2.35 9.83 1.23
C ASN A 21 3.37 9.00 0.45
N ARG A 22 3.39 7.66 0.64
CA ARG A 22 4.22 6.77 -0.17
C ARG A 22 3.44 6.26 -1.38
N GLU A 23 4.11 6.21 -2.51
CA GLU A 23 3.67 5.43 -3.66
C GLU A 23 3.93 3.94 -3.37
N VAL A 24 2.90 3.12 -3.52
CA VAL A 24 2.95 1.71 -3.16
C VAL A 24 2.20 0.83 -4.15
N ASN A 25 2.54 -0.47 -4.16
CA ASN A 25 1.58 -1.49 -4.56
C ASN A 25 1.05 -2.19 -3.32
N LEU A 26 -0.27 -2.09 -3.14
CA LEU A 26 -1.02 -2.81 -2.13
C LEU A 26 -1.55 -4.10 -2.75
N VAL A 27 -1.21 -5.23 -2.14
CA VAL A 27 -1.71 -6.55 -2.55
C VAL A 27 -2.76 -7.01 -1.56
N THR A 28 -3.95 -7.32 -2.06
CA THR A 28 -5.04 -7.88 -1.25
C THR A 28 -4.92 -9.39 -1.12
N LYS A 29 -5.59 -9.97 -0.13
CA LYS A 29 -5.70 -11.42 0.05
C LYS A 29 -6.35 -12.15 -1.13
N GLU A 30 -7.16 -11.44 -1.92
CA GLU A 30 -7.75 -11.94 -3.17
C GLU A 30 -6.77 -11.91 -4.36
N ALA A 31 -5.48 -11.72 -4.11
CA ALA A 31 -4.42 -11.62 -5.11
C ALA A 31 -4.63 -10.48 -6.12
N ARG A 32 -5.31 -9.39 -5.72
CA ARG A 32 -5.43 -8.16 -6.52
C ARG A 32 -4.34 -7.17 -6.13
N VAL A 33 -3.82 -6.43 -7.11
CA VAL A 33 -2.79 -5.41 -6.92
C VAL A 33 -3.37 -4.04 -7.20
N TRP A 34 -3.21 -3.13 -6.25
CA TRP A 34 -3.59 -1.73 -6.35
C TRP A 34 -2.36 -0.86 -6.31
N HIS A 35 -2.19 -0.05 -7.34
CA HIS A 35 -1.10 0.91 -7.45
C HIS A 35 -1.60 2.32 -7.15
N GLY A 36 -0.90 3.03 -6.27
CA GLY A 36 -1.23 4.41 -5.97
C GLY A 36 -0.48 4.96 -4.76
N ASN A 37 -0.86 6.16 -4.35
CA ASN A 37 -0.30 6.85 -3.20
C ASN A 37 -1.16 6.64 -1.97
N VAL A 38 -0.57 6.27 -0.84
CA VAL A 38 -1.28 6.20 0.43
C VAL A 38 -1.59 7.62 0.91
N ILE A 39 -2.87 7.92 1.09
CA ILE A 39 -3.35 9.25 1.51
C ILE A 39 -3.84 9.29 2.96
N ALA A 40 -4.14 8.13 3.56
CA ALA A 40 -4.45 8.00 4.97
C ALA A 40 -4.06 6.61 5.49
N VAL A 41 -3.62 6.56 6.74
CA VAL A 41 -3.35 5.31 7.47
C VAL A 41 -4.03 5.40 8.83
N GLY A 42 -5.11 4.65 8.99
CA GLY A 42 -5.77 4.43 10.27
C GLY A 42 -5.23 3.18 10.97
N SER A 43 -5.77 2.88 12.16
CA SER A 43 -5.40 1.66 12.90
C SER A 43 -5.85 0.39 12.19
N ASN A 44 -6.98 0.43 11.50
CA ASN A 44 -7.61 -0.74 10.87
C ASN A 44 -7.81 -0.60 9.36
N ASP A 45 -7.48 0.55 8.79
CA ASP A 45 -7.72 0.82 7.38
C ASP A 45 -6.63 1.70 6.77
N VAL A 46 -6.50 1.61 5.46
CA VAL A 46 -5.57 2.39 4.64
C VAL A 46 -6.34 2.93 3.44
N GLU A 47 -6.16 4.21 3.17
CA GLU A 47 -6.67 4.84 1.95
C GLU A 47 -5.56 5.02 0.93
N LEU A 48 -5.85 4.61 -0.30
CA LEU A 48 -4.97 4.70 -1.44
C LEU A 48 -5.63 5.52 -2.55
N LYS A 49 -4.90 6.48 -3.10
CA LYS A 49 -5.28 7.25 -4.28
C LYS A 49 -4.54 6.72 -5.50
N ASP A 50 -5.29 6.19 -6.46
CA ASP A 50 -4.73 5.72 -7.73
C ASP A 50 -4.34 6.88 -8.67
N ALA A 51 -3.62 6.56 -9.75
CA ALA A 51 -3.18 7.54 -10.75
C ALA A 51 -4.33 8.23 -11.51
N ARG A 52 -5.51 7.61 -11.56
CA ARG A 52 -6.74 8.15 -12.15
C ARG A 52 -7.55 8.99 -11.14
N SER A 53 -6.94 9.32 -10.00
CA SER A 53 -7.55 10.04 -8.88
C SER A 53 -8.71 9.32 -8.18
N GLY A 54 -8.89 8.02 -8.40
CA GLY A 54 -9.80 7.18 -7.63
C GLY A 54 -9.25 6.98 -6.20
N LYS A 55 -10.13 7.09 -5.21
CA LYS A 55 -9.80 6.82 -3.80
C LYS A 55 -10.37 5.46 -3.41
N HIS A 56 -9.54 4.62 -2.83
CA HIS A 56 -9.88 3.27 -2.41
C HIS A 56 -9.50 3.09 -0.96
N ARG A 57 -10.45 2.63 -0.14
CA ARG A 57 -10.22 2.33 1.27
C ARG A 57 -10.17 0.82 1.43
N PHE A 58 -9.11 0.34 2.07
CA PHE A 58 -8.90 -1.08 2.36
C PHE A 58 -8.82 -1.27 3.86
N ASN A 59 -9.54 -2.26 4.39
CA ASN A 59 -9.25 -2.69 5.74
C ASN A 59 -7.92 -3.45 5.77
N VAL A 60 -7.15 -3.27 6.84
CA VAL A 60 -5.87 -3.96 7.04
C VAL A 60 -6.05 -5.48 6.97
N ASP A 61 -7.19 -6.02 7.40
CA ASP A 61 -7.49 -7.45 7.30
C ASP A 61 -7.58 -7.98 5.86
N GLN A 62 -7.87 -7.12 4.89
CA GLN A 62 -7.96 -7.48 3.47
C GLN A 62 -6.61 -7.38 2.76
N ILE A 63 -5.63 -6.74 3.39
CA ILE A 63 -4.29 -6.51 2.83
C ILE A 63 -3.38 -7.68 3.19
N ASP A 64 -2.76 -8.28 2.18
CA ASP A 64 -1.70 -9.27 2.37
C ASP A 64 -0.36 -8.57 2.66
N ARG A 65 0.02 -7.63 1.77
CA ARG A 65 1.29 -6.90 1.86
C ARG A 65 1.28 -5.58 1.08
N ILE A 66 2.12 -4.65 1.49
CA ILE A 66 2.38 -3.38 0.81
C ILE A 66 3.85 -3.30 0.41
N TYR A 67 4.11 -2.91 -0.83
CA TYR A 67 5.45 -2.68 -1.38
C TYR A 67 5.67 -1.18 -1.61
N CYS A 68 6.65 -0.57 -0.94
CA CYS A 68 6.89 0.89 -1.00
C CYS A 68 7.93 1.35 -2.02
N ASP A 69 8.44 0.43 -2.82
CA ASP A 69 9.49 0.74 -3.79
C ASP A 69 9.26 -0.09 -5.05
N ILE A 70 8.55 0.51 -6.00
CA ILE A 70 8.24 -0.14 -7.28
C ILE A 70 8.48 0.87 -8.40
N LYS A 71 9.46 0.54 -9.24
CA LYS A 71 9.55 1.07 -10.61
C LYS A 71 8.57 0.27 -11.48
N THR A 72 7.29 0.61 -11.45
CA THR A 72 6.40 0.15 -12.54
C THR A 72 6.49 1.20 -13.62
N ASN A 73 7.50 1.07 -14.49
CA ASN A 73 7.41 1.70 -15.81
C ASN A 73 6.35 0.88 -16.56
N TYR A 74 5.10 1.30 -16.45
CA TYR A 74 4.08 0.89 -17.42
C TYR A 74 4.35 1.58 -18.75
#